data_AF-A0A1X1RLY8-F1
#
_entry.id   AF-A0A1X1RLY8-F1
#
_cell.length_a   1.000
_cell.length_b   1.000
_cell.length_c   1.000
_cell.angle_alpha   90.00
_cell.angle_beta   90.00
_cell.angle_gamma   90.00
#
_symmetry.space_group_name_H-M   'P 1'
#
loop_
_entity.id
_entity.type
_entity.pdbx_description
1 polymer ?
#
loop_
_entity_poly.entity_id
_entity_poly.type
_entity_poly.pdbx_seq_one_letter_code
_entity_poly.pdbx_strand_id
1 'polypeptide(L)'
;MSSCAQALPADAARAQVRAELELIEAAYGRLRATYTDLVGNAFRVETAERLETLDRLNRGLSYRIFGEIADPADGPDDPALPADVSMRRLLCSRLRITSAEVKRRFRVAARIRPRRSLTGPSLPPELPKLAEAVEQGKVGDDHIAAVLHALDVLPSTVSAVDRDKAERILVRHATKQDAKFVAAAGDRISDYLNPDGNFSDEDRAKRRGLVLGKQGVDGMSRLSGWLDPEARAYVETVTAAMRPGRHLPENGDPPPEQRDDRTPAQRCHDGLKLALRYGISSGELGVHRGVPVTVIVTTKLADLEQAARAAQDPSIPMPPPARTGGNSRLPMRDLIRMAANSIHYLAVFEDHSDRPLYLGRSKRIATLDQRLICYARDGGCTRPDCLESGYHCEVHHAVNWAKGGLTNADSLYFLCAPDHSEATDGHVTTTVTDEGRLAWSDGTGPPRVNRINRPDELLDDDEDPPF
;
A
#
# COMPACT_ATOMS: atom_id res chain seq x y z
N MET A 1 28.21 -43.07 21.42
CA MET A 1 29.44 -43.03 22.24
C MET A 1 30.20 -41.76 21.88
N SER A 2 29.98 -40.67 22.62
CA SER A 2 30.78 -39.44 22.44
C SER A 2 32.22 -39.75 22.84
N SER A 3 33.11 -39.79 21.86
CA SER A 3 34.54 -39.61 22.11
C SER A 3 34.70 -38.27 22.80
N CYS A 4 34.93 -38.28 24.11
CA CYS A 4 35.31 -37.10 24.86
C CYS A 4 36.69 -36.71 24.32
N ALA A 5 36.74 -35.77 23.38
CA ALA A 5 38.00 -35.25 22.86
C ALA A 5 38.81 -34.74 24.07
N GLN A 6 39.97 -35.35 24.32
CA GLN A 6 40.86 -34.89 25.37
C GLN A 6 41.24 -33.44 25.05
N ALA A 7 41.02 -32.54 26.01
CA ALA A 7 41.40 -31.14 25.86
C ALA A 7 42.92 -31.06 25.64
N LEU A 8 43.33 -30.54 24.48
CA LEU A 8 44.73 -30.33 24.18
C LEU A 8 45.29 -29.20 25.07
N PRO A 9 46.58 -29.26 25.46
CA PRO A 9 47.27 -28.11 26.01
C PRO A 9 47.16 -26.89 25.07
N ALA A 10 47.10 -25.68 25.61
CA ALA A 10 46.84 -24.45 24.84
C ALA A 10 47.82 -24.26 23.67
N ASP A 11 49.11 -24.54 23.86
CA ASP A 11 50.12 -24.44 22.79
C ASP A 11 49.90 -25.47 21.68
N ALA A 12 49.55 -26.71 22.04
CA ALA A 12 49.24 -27.75 21.06
C ALA A 12 47.97 -27.41 20.27
N ALA A 13 46.93 -26.87 20.94
CA ALA A 13 45.71 -26.40 20.29
C ALA A 13 46.00 -25.24 19.32
N ARG A 14 46.80 -24.25 19.73
CA ARG A 14 47.22 -23.13 18.86
C ARG A 14 47.98 -23.63 17.63
N ALA A 15 48.94 -24.52 17.81
CA ALA A 15 49.73 -25.07 16.71
C ALA A 15 48.87 -25.86 15.73
N GLN A 16 47.98 -26.73 16.24
CA GLN A 16 47.08 -27.52 15.39
C GLN A 16 46.12 -26.63 14.59
N VAL A 17 45.46 -25.66 15.23
CA VAL A 17 44.52 -24.76 14.53
C VAL A 17 45.22 -24.00 13.40
N ARG A 18 46.44 -23.50 13.62
CA ARG A 18 47.22 -22.82 12.58
C ARG A 18 47.55 -23.74 11.41
N ALA A 19 48.04 -24.95 11.69
CA ALA A 19 48.38 -25.93 10.66
C ALA A 19 47.17 -26.32 9.80
N GLU A 20 46.00 -26.53 10.41
CA GLU A 20 44.77 -26.86 9.67
C GLU A 20 44.28 -25.69 8.80
N LEU A 21 44.39 -24.45 9.29
CA LEU A 21 44.06 -23.26 8.49
C LEU A 21 44.99 -23.12 7.28
N GLU A 22 46.29 -23.34 7.45
CA GLU A 22 47.26 -23.34 6.33
C GLU A 22 46.92 -24.42 5.29
N LEU A 23 46.50 -25.61 5.71
CA LEU A 23 46.05 -26.67 4.80
C LEU A 23 44.80 -26.28 4.01
N ILE A 24 43.82 -25.65 4.66
CA ILE A 24 42.60 -25.14 4.02
C ILE A 24 42.94 -24.06 2.99
N GLU A 25 43.78 -23.09 3.37
CA GLU A 25 44.23 -22.02 2.48
C GLU A 25 44.97 -22.57 1.25
N ALA A 26 45.86 -23.54 1.45
CA ALA A 26 46.56 -24.22 0.36
C ALA A 26 45.60 -25.00 -0.55
N ALA A 27 44.58 -25.66 0.01
CA ALA A 27 43.56 -26.36 -0.77
C ALA A 27 42.73 -25.40 -1.62
N TYR A 28 42.27 -24.28 -1.06
CA TYR A 28 41.58 -23.25 -1.83
C TYR A 28 42.47 -22.60 -2.89
N GLY A 29 43.76 -22.41 -2.61
CA GLY A 29 44.73 -21.95 -3.60
C GLY A 29 44.78 -22.86 -4.83
N ARG A 30 44.84 -24.19 -4.62
CA ARG A 30 44.81 -25.18 -5.71
C ARG A 30 43.47 -25.20 -6.45
N LEU A 31 42.34 -25.17 -5.75
CA LEU A 31 41.01 -25.14 -6.36
C LEU A 31 40.82 -23.91 -7.27
N ARG A 32 41.24 -22.72 -6.81
CA ARG A 32 41.15 -21.48 -7.60
C ARG A 32 42.01 -21.50 -8.87
N ALA A 33 43.12 -22.24 -8.85
CA ALA A 33 44.01 -22.41 -10.01
C ALA A 33 43.54 -23.51 -10.98
N THR A 34 42.49 -24.27 -10.65
CA THR A 34 42.03 -25.41 -11.44
C THR A 34 40.95 -24.96 -12.42
N TYR A 35 41.21 -25.10 -13.73
CA TYR A 35 40.25 -24.77 -14.78
C TYR A 35 39.12 -25.81 -14.85
N THR A 36 37.88 -25.33 -14.98
CA THR A 36 36.68 -26.18 -15.03
C THR A 36 35.88 -25.96 -16.32
N ASP A 37 36.52 -25.48 -17.39
CA ASP A 37 35.82 -25.05 -18.61
C ASP A 37 35.21 -26.22 -19.40
N LEU A 38 35.74 -27.45 -19.22
CA LEU A 38 35.35 -28.64 -19.99
C LEU A 38 34.75 -29.78 -19.14
N VAL A 39 34.25 -29.49 -17.92
CA VAL A 39 33.74 -30.53 -16.98
C VAL A 39 32.21 -30.73 -17.01
N GLY A 40 31.49 -29.86 -17.71
CA GLY A 40 30.02 -29.89 -17.80
C GLY A 40 29.29 -29.33 -16.57
N ASN A 41 27.99 -29.05 -16.71
CA ASN A 41 27.22 -28.37 -15.68
C ASN A 41 26.88 -29.25 -14.47
N ALA A 42 26.76 -30.57 -14.63
CA ALA A 42 26.49 -31.46 -13.50
C ALA A 42 27.59 -31.39 -12.43
N PHE A 43 28.86 -31.47 -12.86
CA PHE A 43 30.00 -31.34 -11.94
C PHE A 43 30.13 -29.92 -11.36
N ARG A 44 29.81 -28.88 -12.13
CA ARG A 44 29.79 -27.49 -11.62
C ARG A 44 28.73 -27.29 -10.53
N VAL A 45 27.55 -27.92 -10.68
CA VAL A 45 26.50 -27.91 -9.65
C VAL A 45 26.98 -28.64 -8.39
N GLU A 46 27.54 -29.85 -8.52
CA GLU A 46 28.15 -30.58 -7.39
C GLU A 46 29.22 -29.74 -6.67
N THR A 47 30.08 -29.08 -7.45
CA THR A 47 31.13 -28.19 -6.92
C THR A 47 30.52 -27.01 -6.17
N ALA A 48 29.49 -26.36 -6.72
CA ALA A 48 28.80 -25.26 -6.07
C ALA A 48 28.15 -25.71 -4.75
N GLU A 49 27.50 -26.87 -4.71
CA GLU A 49 26.91 -27.46 -3.50
C GLU A 49 27.95 -27.70 -2.41
N ARG A 50 29.12 -28.24 -2.78
CA ARG A 50 30.23 -28.47 -1.86
C ARG A 50 30.86 -27.19 -1.34
N LEU A 51 31.07 -26.19 -2.21
CA LEU A 51 31.62 -24.88 -1.80
C LEU A 51 30.67 -24.16 -0.85
N GLU A 52 29.36 -24.20 -1.12
CA GLU A 52 28.34 -23.65 -0.24
C GLU A 52 28.32 -24.36 1.12
N THR A 53 28.46 -25.69 1.14
CA THR A 53 28.55 -26.46 2.39
C THR A 53 29.78 -26.07 3.21
N LEU A 54 30.93 -25.89 2.55
CA LEU A 54 32.16 -25.44 3.19
C LEU A 54 32.05 -24.01 3.74
N ASP A 55 31.39 -23.10 3.03
CA ASP A 55 31.13 -21.74 3.52
C ASP A 55 30.27 -21.77 4.80
N ARG A 56 29.20 -22.58 4.82
CA ARG A 56 28.33 -22.73 5.99
C ARG A 56 29.06 -23.34 7.18
N LEU A 57 29.89 -24.36 6.96
CA LEU A 57 30.74 -24.94 8.01
C LEU A 57 31.73 -23.90 8.57
N ASN A 58 32.39 -23.16 7.69
CA ASN A 58 33.29 -22.08 8.09
C ASN A 58 32.54 -20.98 8.86
N ARG A 59 31.30 -20.67 8.47
CA ARG A 59 30.44 -19.72 9.18
C ARG A 59 30.07 -20.23 10.58
N GLY A 60 29.73 -21.51 10.73
CA GLY A 60 29.49 -22.13 12.03
C GLY A 60 30.72 -22.06 12.94
N LEU A 61 31.91 -22.36 12.39
CA LEU A 61 33.19 -22.17 13.08
C LEU A 61 33.42 -20.71 13.48
N SER A 62 33.14 -19.75 12.59
CA SER A 62 33.23 -18.32 12.91
C SER A 62 32.33 -17.95 14.08
N TYR A 63 31.09 -18.44 14.15
CA TYR A 63 30.22 -18.14 15.30
C TYR A 63 30.71 -18.77 16.61
N ARG A 64 31.37 -19.93 16.56
CA ARG A 64 32.06 -20.50 17.73
C ARG A 64 33.15 -19.55 18.24
N ILE A 65 34.05 -19.11 17.35
CA ILE A 65 35.13 -18.19 17.70
C ILE A 65 34.59 -16.86 18.24
N PHE A 66 33.54 -16.31 17.63
CA PHE A 66 32.91 -15.08 18.15
C PHE A 66 32.27 -15.27 19.52
N GLY A 67 31.72 -16.46 19.82
CA GLY A 67 31.23 -16.81 21.15
C GLY A 67 32.36 -16.89 22.18
N GLU A 68 33.45 -17.56 21.84
CA GLU A 68 34.64 -17.70 22.69
C GLU A 68 35.33 -16.35 22.94
N ILE A 69 35.35 -15.43 21.97
CA ILE A 69 35.83 -14.05 22.17
C ILE A 69 34.91 -13.27 23.13
N ALA A 70 33.60 -13.55 23.14
CA ALA A 70 32.65 -12.83 23.97
C ALA A 70 32.71 -13.25 25.44
N ASP A 71 32.97 -14.54 25.70
CA ASP A 71 33.06 -15.15 27.02
C ASP A 71 34.24 -16.15 27.05
N PRO A 72 35.48 -15.65 27.08
CA PRO A 72 36.68 -16.48 27.00
C PRO A 72 36.82 -17.39 28.22
N ALA A 73 37.23 -18.63 27.99
CA ALA A 73 37.31 -19.63 29.04
C ALA A 73 38.57 -19.53 29.90
N ASP A 74 39.62 -18.97 29.32
CA ASP A 74 40.95 -18.71 29.86
C ASP A 74 41.10 -17.30 30.46
N GLY A 75 40.03 -16.50 30.48
CA GLY A 75 40.01 -15.15 31.02
C GLY A 75 39.99 -14.06 29.94
N PRO A 76 39.68 -12.81 30.32
CA PRO A 76 39.44 -11.72 29.36
C PRO A 76 40.69 -11.15 28.70
N ASP A 77 41.88 -11.42 29.26
CA ASP A 77 43.13 -10.74 28.90
C ASP A 77 44.14 -11.71 28.30
N ASP A 78 44.53 -11.47 27.04
CA ASP A 78 45.77 -12.02 26.49
C ASP A 78 46.93 -11.16 27.04
N PRO A 79 47.92 -11.72 27.75
CA PRO A 79 49.06 -10.96 28.26
C PRO A 79 49.89 -10.27 27.15
N ALA A 80 49.69 -10.64 25.87
CA ALA A 80 50.29 -9.98 24.72
C ALA A 80 49.46 -8.81 24.15
N LEU A 81 48.22 -8.58 24.61
CA LEU A 81 47.36 -7.47 24.19
C LEU A 81 47.26 -6.40 25.30
N PRO A 82 47.31 -5.10 24.97
CA PRO A 82 47.08 -4.04 25.94
C PRO A 82 45.69 -4.17 26.60
N ALA A 83 45.60 -3.86 27.89
CA ALA A 83 44.39 -4.02 28.71
C ALA A 83 43.18 -3.16 28.26
N ASP A 84 43.39 -2.16 27.40
CA ASP A 84 42.36 -1.24 26.91
C ASP A 84 41.85 -1.58 25.49
N VAL A 85 42.27 -2.71 24.91
CA VAL A 85 41.88 -3.07 23.54
C VAL A 85 40.41 -3.48 23.46
N SER A 86 39.62 -2.72 22.71
CA SER A 86 38.27 -3.13 22.34
C SER A 86 38.30 -4.22 21.27
N MET A 87 38.00 -5.47 21.64
CA MET A 87 37.94 -6.60 20.70
C MET A 87 37.02 -6.33 19.49
N ARG A 88 35.89 -5.65 19.71
CA ARG A 88 34.98 -5.30 18.61
C ARG A 88 35.63 -4.34 17.61
N ARG A 89 36.36 -3.32 18.07
CA ARG A 89 37.09 -2.38 17.19
C ARG A 89 38.25 -3.07 16.48
N LEU A 90 38.99 -3.92 17.19
CA LEU A 90 40.06 -4.73 16.63
C LEU A 90 39.55 -5.62 15.50
N LEU A 91 38.44 -6.34 15.71
CA LEU A 91 37.82 -7.19 14.70
C LEU A 91 37.33 -6.40 13.49
N CYS A 92 36.69 -5.24 13.69
CA CYS A 92 36.29 -4.38 12.56
C CYS A 92 37.50 -4.02 11.68
N SER A 93 38.60 -3.62 12.30
CA SER A 93 39.82 -3.22 11.60
C SER A 93 40.53 -4.39 10.93
N ARG A 94 40.72 -5.51 11.63
CA ARG A 94 41.46 -6.69 11.14
C ARG A 94 40.71 -7.43 10.05
N LEU A 95 39.40 -7.60 10.22
CA LEU A 95 38.55 -8.33 9.28
C LEU A 95 38.00 -7.43 8.15
N ARG A 96 38.18 -6.10 8.24
CA ARG A 96 37.68 -5.10 7.28
C ARG A 96 36.17 -5.18 7.06
N ILE A 97 35.42 -5.39 8.14
CA ILE A 97 33.95 -5.45 8.14
C ILE A 97 33.37 -4.35 9.03
N THR A 98 32.11 -4.01 8.79
CA THR A 98 31.43 -2.94 9.52
C THR A 98 31.20 -3.30 10.99
N SER A 99 31.06 -2.28 11.84
CA SER A 99 30.66 -2.49 13.24
C SER A 99 29.31 -3.19 13.37
N ALA A 100 28.38 -2.92 12.43
CA ALA A 100 27.09 -3.59 12.38
C ALA A 100 27.24 -5.10 12.15
N GLU A 101 28.13 -5.51 11.25
CA GLU A 101 28.40 -6.93 10.97
C GLU A 101 29.05 -7.63 12.17
N VAL A 102 30.04 -7.01 12.80
CA VAL A 102 30.66 -7.57 14.02
C VAL A 102 29.60 -7.73 15.12
N LYS A 103 28.77 -6.72 15.35
CA LYS A 103 27.66 -6.78 16.33
C LYS A 103 26.64 -7.86 15.98
N ARG A 104 26.32 -8.05 14.70
CA ARG A 104 25.44 -9.12 14.23
C ARG A 104 26.01 -10.48 14.60
N ARG A 105 27.30 -10.73 14.30
CA ARG A 105 27.92 -12.03 14.57
C ARG A 105 27.98 -12.37 16.06
N PHE A 106 28.31 -11.39 16.90
CA PHE A 106 28.23 -11.57 18.36
C PHE A 106 26.80 -11.88 18.85
N ARG A 107 25.78 -11.19 18.31
CA ARG A 107 24.38 -11.46 18.67
C ARG A 107 23.95 -12.87 18.28
N VAL A 108 24.26 -13.30 17.05
CA VAL A 108 23.95 -14.66 16.61
C VAL A 108 24.66 -15.68 17.50
N ALA A 109 25.98 -15.52 17.71
CA ALA A 109 26.76 -16.40 18.57
C ALA A 109 26.17 -16.53 19.98
N ALA A 110 25.75 -15.43 20.61
CA ALA A 110 25.15 -15.45 21.94
C ALA A 110 23.89 -16.34 22.05
N ARG A 111 23.15 -16.55 20.95
CA ARG A 111 21.94 -17.38 20.93
C ARG A 111 22.21 -18.84 20.62
N ILE A 112 23.24 -19.13 19.84
CA ILE A 112 23.54 -20.49 19.34
C ILE A 112 24.76 -21.15 20.02
N ARG A 113 25.47 -20.44 20.91
CA ARG A 113 26.58 -21.01 21.69
C ARG A 113 26.15 -21.34 23.11
N PRO A 114 26.78 -22.34 23.75
CA PRO A 114 26.59 -22.61 25.17
C PRO A 114 26.85 -21.36 26.01
N ARG A 115 26.11 -21.21 27.11
CA ARG A 115 26.19 -20.05 28.00
C ARG A 115 26.68 -20.49 29.37
N ARG A 116 27.26 -19.59 30.17
CA ARG A 116 27.64 -19.89 31.55
C ARG A 116 26.51 -19.52 32.51
N SER A 117 26.18 -20.42 33.45
CA SER A 117 25.32 -20.05 34.57
C SER A 117 26.11 -19.22 35.60
N LEU A 118 25.40 -18.45 36.43
CA LEU A 118 26.00 -17.74 37.57
C LEU A 118 26.69 -18.67 38.58
N THR A 119 26.34 -19.96 38.57
CA THR A 119 26.82 -20.98 39.52
C THR A 119 27.92 -21.88 38.94
N GLY A 120 28.36 -21.64 37.70
CA GLY A 120 29.47 -22.37 37.07
C GLY A 120 29.13 -23.40 35.97
N PRO A 121 28.05 -24.21 36.04
CA PRO A 121 27.77 -25.17 34.98
C PRO A 121 27.35 -24.49 33.65
N SER A 122 27.76 -25.09 32.53
CA SER A 122 27.36 -24.64 31.19
C SER A 122 25.87 -24.91 30.97
N LEU A 123 25.16 -23.88 30.53
CA LEU A 123 23.80 -23.95 30.01
C LEU A 123 23.83 -24.26 28.51
N PRO A 124 22.81 -24.97 27.99
CA PRO A 124 22.65 -25.15 26.56
C PRO A 124 22.45 -23.79 25.86
N PRO A 125 22.73 -23.72 24.54
CA PRO A 125 22.35 -22.59 23.71
C PRO A 125 20.89 -22.20 23.92
N GLU A 126 20.56 -20.93 23.71
CA GLU A 126 19.18 -20.45 23.72
C GLU A 126 18.36 -21.14 22.63
N LEU A 127 18.97 -21.36 21.46
CA LEU A 127 18.39 -22.02 20.30
C LEU A 127 19.19 -23.28 19.95
N PRO A 128 18.99 -24.40 20.69
CA PRO A 128 19.82 -25.59 20.56
C PRO A 128 19.67 -26.30 19.21
N LYS A 129 18.52 -26.21 18.53
CA LYS A 129 18.31 -26.84 17.22
C LYS A 129 18.93 -26.02 16.10
N LEU A 130 18.83 -24.70 16.20
CA LEU A 130 19.52 -23.82 15.27
C LEU A 130 21.04 -23.96 15.43
N ALA A 131 21.53 -24.04 16.68
CA ALA A 131 22.94 -24.28 16.98
C ALA A 131 23.48 -25.55 16.32
N GLU A 132 22.79 -26.68 16.48
CA GLU A 132 23.15 -27.95 15.87
C GLU A 132 23.19 -27.86 14.34
N ALA A 133 22.20 -27.22 13.72
CA ALA A 133 22.13 -27.08 12.26
C ALA A 133 23.25 -26.18 11.70
N VAL A 134 23.60 -25.10 12.41
CA VAL A 134 24.70 -24.20 12.05
C VAL A 134 26.05 -24.90 12.18
N GLU A 135 26.27 -25.65 13.27
CA GLU A 135 27.51 -26.40 13.48
C GLU A 135 27.73 -27.49 12.41
N GLN A 136 26.65 -28.11 11.94
CA GLN A 136 26.69 -29.09 10.85
C GLN A 136 26.75 -28.46 9.44
N GLY A 137 26.78 -27.13 9.32
CA GLY A 137 26.80 -26.43 8.02
C GLY A 137 25.52 -26.62 7.19
N LYS A 138 24.39 -26.99 7.82
CA LYS A 138 23.13 -27.26 7.11
C LYS A 138 22.35 -26.00 6.75
N VAL A 139 22.64 -24.88 7.39
CA VAL A 139 21.94 -23.60 7.21
C VAL A 139 22.94 -22.45 7.03
N GLY A 140 22.57 -21.49 6.17
CA GLY A 140 23.34 -20.26 5.91
C GLY A 140 22.79 -19.05 6.69
N ASP A 141 23.46 -17.90 6.56
CA ASP A 141 23.12 -16.67 7.32
C ASP A 141 21.70 -16.16 7.09
N ASP A 142 21.16 -16.28 5.86
CA ASP A 142 19.79 -15.87 5.56
C ASP A 142 18.76 -16.75 6.29
N HIS A 143 19.02 -18.05 6.38
CA HIS A 143 18.19 -18.97 7.16
C HIS A 143 18.25 -18.65 8.65
N ILE A 144 19.45 -18.39 9.18
CA ILE A 144 19.64 -17.97 10.57
C ILE A 144 18.82 -16.71 10.84
N ALA A 145 18.93 -15.69 9.99
CA ALA A 145 18.18 -14.44 10.14
C ALA A 145 16.67 -14.66 10.13
N ALA A 146 16.15 -15.49 9.21
CA ALA A 146 14.73 -15.82 9.12
C ALA A 146 14.21 -16.54 10.38
N VAL A 147 14.97 -17.53 10.89
CA VAL A 147 14.61 -18.25 12.13
C VAL A 147 14.63 -17.32 13.33
N LEU A 148 15.67 -16.51 13.48
CA LEU A 148 15.78 -15.56 14.60
C LEU A 148 14.62 -14.55 14.57
N HIS A 149 14.33 -13.96 13.41
CA HIS A 149 13.23 -13.01 13.26
C HIS A 149 11.88 -13.63 13.65
N ALA A 150 11.57 -14.82 13.13
CA ALA A 150 10.32 -15.52 13.41
C ALA A 150 10.13 -15.82 14.90
N LEU A 151 11.21 -16.11 15.65
CA LEU A 151 11.13 -16.36 17.09
C LEU A 151 11.11 -15.08 17.93
N ASP A 152 11.73 -14.01 17.44
CA ASP A 152 11.81 -12.71 18.13
C ASP A 152 10.49 -11.94 18.10
N VAL A 153 9.67 -12.13 17.05
CA VAL A 153 8.35 -11.49 16.94
C VAL A 153 7.28 -12.11 17.83
N LEU A 154 7.51 -13.33 18.33
CA LEU A 154 6.59 -14.00 19.25
C LEU A 154 6.55 -13.26 20.60
N PRO A 155 5.36 -12.94 21.14
CA PRO A 155 5.23 -12.22 22.41
C PRO A 155 5.64 -13.09 23.60
N SER A 156 6.01 -12.46 24.71
CA SER A 156 6.44 -13.16 25.94
C SER A 156 5.38 -14.07 26.55
N THR A 157 4.12 -13.93 26.16
CA THR A 157 2.99 -14.79 26.54
C THR A 157 3.03 -16.18 25.90
N VAL A 158 3.74 -16.35 24.77
CA VAL A 158 3.92 -17.67 24.14
C VAL A 158 4.77 -18.56 25.04
N SER A 159 4.25 -19.75 25.34
CA SER A 159 4.90 -20.72 26.23
C SER A 159 6.28 -21.14 25.71
N ALA A 160 7.18 -21.51 26.63
CA ALA A 160 8.50 -22.02 26.26
C ALA A 160 8.40 -23.30 25.38
N VAL A 161 7.40 -24.16 25.65
CA VAL A 161 7.16 -25.39 24.88
C VAL A 161 6.79 -25.09 23.42
N ASP A 162 5.98 -24.07 23.19
CA ASP A 162 5.58 -23.65 21.84
C ASP A 162 6.71 -22.93 21.11
N ARG A 163 7.53 -22.14 21.82
CA ARG A 163 8.75 -21.55 21.25
C ARG A 163 9.75 -22.63 20.81
N ASP A 164 9.96 -23.66 21.61
CA ASP A 164 10.81 -24.80 21.26
C ASP A 164 10.25 -25.58 20.05
N LYS A 165 8.91 -25.70 19.96
CA LYS A 165 8.25 -26.33 18.82
C LYS A 165 8.42 -25.50 17.54
N ALA A 166 8.28 -24.18 17.64
CA ALA A 166 8.52 -23.25 16.53
C ALA A 166 9.97 -23.36 16.04
N GLU A 167 10.96 -23.32 16.93
CA GLU A 167 12.38 -23.48 16.59
C GLU A 167 12.61 -24.79 15.82
N ARG A 168 12.14 -25.94 16.35
CA ARG A 168 12.28 -27.24 15.69
C ARG A 168 11.70 -27.26 14.28
N ILE A 169 10.51 -26.70 14.09
CA ILE A 169 9.82 -26.69 12.80
C ILE A 169 10.58 -25.80 11.82
N LEU A 170 10.93 -24.58 12.22
CA LEU A 170 11.64 -23.61 11.38
C LEU A 170 13.01 -24.14 10.95
N VAL A 171 13.79 -24.69 11.89
CA VAL A 171 15.11 -25.29 11.59
C VAL A 171 14.95 -26.48 10.64
N ARG A 172 13.97 -27.36 10.86
CA ARG A 172 13.71 -28.50 9.96
C ARG A 172 13.46 -28.02 8.52
N HIS A 173 12.70 -26.95 8.33
CA HIS A 173 12.46 -26.39 7.00
C HIS A 173 13.70 -25.68 6.45
N ALA A 174 14.46 -24.96 7.27
CA ALA A 174 15.71 -24.31 6.88
C ALA A 174 16.77 -25.28 6.33
N THR A 175 16.76 -26.55 6.78
CA THR A 175 17.67 -27.57 6.23
C THR A 175 17.25 -28.12 4.86
N LYS A 176 16.06 -27.77 4.36
CA LYS A 176 15.45 -28.39 3.16
C LYS A 176 14.94 -27.40 2.13
N GLN A 177 14.69 -26.15 2.51
CA GLN A 177 14.01 -25.12 1.72
C GLN A 177 14.77 -23.80 1.85
N ASP A 178 14.50 -22.86 0.96
CA ASP A 178 15.14 -21.54 1.01
C ASP A 178 14.66 -20.67 2.19
N ALA A 179 15.39 -19.58 2.45
CA ALA A 179 15.11 -18.68 3.56
C ALA A 179 13.77 -17.92 3.41
N LYS A 180 13.25 -17.73 2.18
CA LYS A 180 11.95 -17.09 1.97
C LYS A 180 10.81 -18.00 2.41
N PHE A 181 10.94 -19.30 2.14
CA PHE A 181 10.01 -20.29 2.67
C PHE A 181 10.01 -20.29 4.20
N VAL A 182 11.21 -20.25 4.82
CA VAL A 182 11.34 -20.22 6.28
C VAL A 182 10.72 -18.95 6.87
N ALA A 183 10.92 -17.78 6.26
CA ALA A 183 10.29 -16.53 6.67
C ALA A 183 8.76 -16.64 6.61
N ALA A 184 8.20 -17.10 5.49
CA ALA A 184 6.75 -17.29 5.34
C ALA A 184 6.16 -18.36 6.29
N ALA A 185 6.95 -19.39 6.63
CA ALA A 185 6.56 -20.35 7.65
C ALA A 185 6.59 -19.73 9.06
N GLY A 186 7.56 -18.85 9.33
CA GLY A 186 7.66 -18.06 10.55
C GLY A 186 6.45 -17.16 10.76
N ASP A 187 6.05 -16.42 9.72
CA ASP A 187 4.87 -15.56 9.76
C ASP A 187 3.61 -16.36 10.12
N ARG A 188 3.38 -17.50 9.46
CA ARG A 188 2.23 -18.38 9.77
C ARG A 188 2.26 -18.99 11.17
N ILE A 189 3.46 -19.35 11.66
CA ILE A 189 3.61 -19.83 13.05
C ILE A 189 3.31 -18.70 14.02
N SER A 190 3.75 -17.48 13.73
CA SER A 190 3.42 -16.31 14.52
C SER A 190 1.92 -16.06 14.52
N ASP A 191 1.24 -16.09 13.38
CA ASP A 191 -0.21 -15.93 13.31
C ASP A 191 -0.95 -17.00 14.13
N TYR A 192 -0.44 -18.23 14.16
CA TYR A 192 -1.05 -19.31 14.94
C TYR A 192 -0.80 -19.18 16.45
N LEU A 193 0.42 -18.78 16.86
CA LEU A 193 0.82 -18.67 18.27
C LEU A 193 0.48 -17.30 18.88
N ASN A 194 0.22 -16.30 18.04
CA ASN A 194 -0.12 -14.93 18.39
C ASN A 194 -1.27 -14.43 17.48
N PRO A 195 -2.47 -15.01 17.59
CA PRO A 195 -3.58 -14.73 16.68
C PRO A 195 -4.05 -13.27 16.73
N ASP A 196 -3.96 -12.65 17.91
CA ASP A 196 -4.32 -11.24 18.09
C ASP A 196 -3.23 -10.30 17.55
N GLY A 197 -2.03 -10.82 17.25
CA GLY A 197 -0.87 -10.05 16.85
C GLY A 197 -0.38 -9.12 17.97
N ASN A 198 0.39 -8.11 17.59
CA ASN A 198 0.88 -7.09 18.54
C ASN A 198 0.03 -5.79 18.52
N PHE A 199 -1.14 -5.82 17.88
CA PHE A 199 -2.01 -4.65 17.70
C PHE A 199 -3.43 -4.99 18.09
N SER A 200 -4.05 -4.14 18.92
CA SER A 200 -5.47 -4.28 19.26
C SER A 200 -6.38 -3.88 18.10
N ASP A 201 -7.66 -4.24 18.18
CA ASP A 201 -8.66 -3.79 17.20
C ASP A 201 -8.83 -2.27 17.22
N GLU A 202 -8.64 -1.62 18.36
CA GLU A 202 -8.65 -0.16 18.46
C GLU A 202 -7.47 0.47 17.70
N ASP A 203 -6.28 -0.14 17.78
CA ASP A 203 -5.11 0.32 17.02
C ASP A 203 -5.33 0.18 15.52
N ARG A 204 -5.90 -0.94 15.07
CA ARG A 204 -6.25 -1.18 13.66
C ARG A 204 -7.30 -0.16 13.21
N ALA A 205 -8.33 0.07 14.02
CA ALA A 205 -9.37 1.04 13.73
C ALA A 205 -8.81 2.46 13.57
N LYS A 206 -7.88 2.91 14.42
CA LYS A 206 -7.26 4.24 14.29
C LYS A 206 -6.37 4.39 13.06
N ARG A 207 -5.77 3.30 12.58
CA ARG A 207 -4.83 3.32 11.44
C ARG A 207 -5.52 3.19 10.09
N ARG A 208 -6.71 2.56 10.02
CA ARG A 208 -7.42 2.34 8.76
C ARG A 208 -7.77 3.68 8.10
N GLY A 209 -7.61 3.75 6.79
CA GLY A 209 -7.93 4.95 6.03
C GLY A 209 -7.46 4.84 4.60
N LEU A 210 -8.23 5.39 3.67
CA LEU A 210 -7.89 5.50 2.26
C LEU A 210 -7.95 6.97 1.85
N VAL A 211 -6.95 7.38 1.07
CA VAL A 211 -6.84 8.71 0.49
C VAL A 211 -6.85 8.55 -1.01
N LEU A 212 -7.87 9.13 -1.66
CA LEU A 212 -7.91 9.32 -3.10
C LEU A 212 -7.24 10.66 -3.42
N GLY A 213 -6.07 10.61 -4.04
CA GLY A 213 -5.30 11.77 -4.43
C GLY A 213 -5.95 12.58 -5.56
N LYS A 214 -5.45 13.80 -5.76
CA LYS A 214 -5.86 14.67 -6.87
C LYS A 214 -5.68 13.95 -8.21
N GLN A 215 -6.60 14.21 -9.14
CA GLN A 215 -6.54 13.66 -10.48
C GLN A 215 -5.41 14.32 -11.30
N GLY A 216 -4.52 13.49 -11.86
CA GLY A 216 -3.43 13.89 -12.76
C GLY A 216 -3.92 14.34 -14.13
N VAL A 217 -3.02 14.89 -14.95
CA VAL A 217 -3.34 15.40 -16.30
C VAL A 217 -3.83 14.31 -17.26
N ASP A 218 -3.45 13.07 -17.01
CA ASP A 218 -3.85 11.85 -17.72
C ASP A 218 -5.23 11.32 -17.27
N GLY A 219 -5.88 11.97 -16.30
CA GLY A 219 -7.15 11.51 -15.72
C GLY A 219 -7.01 10.47 -14.63
N MET A 220 -5.78 10.05 -14.28
CA MET A 220 -5.51 9.03 -13.27
C MET A 220 -5.41 9.65 -11.87
N SER A 221 -5.82 8.90 -10.83
CA SER A 221 -5.64 9.30 -9.42
C SER A 221 -4.92 8.21 -8.64
N ARG A 222 -4.05 8.62 -7.72
CA ARG A 222 -3.41 7.69 -6.77
C ARG A 222 -4.39 7.37 -5.64
N LEU A 223 -4.63 6.09 -5.38
CA LEU A 223 -5.30 5.61 -4.16
C LEU A 223 -4.23 5.04 -3.21
N SER A 224 -4.19 5.51 -1.97
CA SER A 224 -3.22 5.04 -0.97
C SER A 224 -3.81 5.00 0.44
N GLY A 225 -3.31 4.11 1.28
CA GLY A 225 -3.73 4.04 2.68
C GLY A 225 -3.58 2.63 3.26
N TRP A 226 -4.15 2.43 4.46
CA TRP A 226 -4.15 1.16 5.16
C TRP A 226 -5.55 0.56 5.16
N LEU A 227 -5.67 -0.66 4.66
CA LEU A 227 -6.87 -1.48 4.81
C LEU A 227 -6.81 -2.21 6.15
N ASP A 228 -7.93 -2.25 6.87
CA ASP A 228 -8.09 -3.20 7.96
C ASP A 228 -8.18 -4.65 7.40
N PRO A 229 -8.09 -5.68 8.26
CA PRO A 229 -8.12 -7.07 7.79
C PRO A 229 -9.40 -7.45 7.02
N GLU A 230 -10.55 -6.90 7.42
CA GLU A 230 -11.83 -7.17 6.76
C GLU A 230 -11.85 -6.59 5.33
N ALA A 231 -11.52 -5.30 5.18
CA ALA A 231 -11.43 -4.66 3.86
C ALA A 231 -10.36 -5.31 2.98
N ARG A 232 -9.22 -5.74 3.55
CA ARG A 232 -8.20 -6.49 2.82
C ARG A 232 -8.77 -7.78 2.22
N ALA A 233 -9.57 -8.54 2.97
CA ALA A 233 -10.18 -9.78 2.50
C ALA A 233 -11.14 -9.54 1.32
N TYR A 234 -11.92 -8.45 1.34
CA TYR A 234 -12.78 -8.07 0.21
C TYR A 234 -11.96 -7.75 -1.06
N VAL A 235 -10.87 -6.98 -0.92
CA VAL A 235 -9.99 -6.65 -2.05
C VAL A 235 -9.31 -7.90 -2.62
N GLU A 236 -8.83 -8.81 -1.77
CA GLU A 236 -8.25 -10.09 -2.20
C GLU A 236 -9.25 -10.93 -2.99
N THR A 237 -10.47 -11.06 -2.48
CA THR A 237 -11.53 -11.86 -3.09
C THR A 237 -11.90 -11.33 -4.48
N VAL A 238 -12.13 -10.01 -4.57
CA VAL A 238 -12.45 -9.35 -5.84
C VAL A 238 -11.29 -9.45 -6.84
N THR A 239 -10.05 -9.31 -6.38
CA THR A 239 -8.87 -9.49 -7.25
C THR A 239 -8.71 -10.93 -7.71
N ALA A 240 -9.01 -11.92 -6.85
CA ALA A 240 -8.94 -13.33 -7.17
C ALA A 240 -9.99 -13.77 -8.20
N ALA A 241 -11.12 -13.05 -8.32
CA ALA A 241 -12.09 -13.23 -9.40
C ALA A 241 -11.54 -12.80 -10.77
N MET A 242 -10.60 -11.85 -10.80
CA MET A 242 -9.92 -11.35 -12.00
C MET A 242 -8.75 -12.26 -12.42
N ARG A 243 -9.00 -13.58 -12.53
CA ARG A 243 -8.01 -14.53 -13.06
C ARG A 243 -7.69 -14.20 -14.53
N PRO A 244 -6.49 -14.54 -15.03
CA PRO A 244 -6.14 -14.28 -16.43
C PRO A 244 -7.23 -14.80 -17.38
N GLY A 245 -7.73 -13.94 -18.25
CA GLY A 245 -8.75 -14.25 -19.26
C GLY A 245 -10.20 -14.09 -18.82
N ARG A 246 -10.48 -13.62 -17.60
CA ARG A 246 -11.83 -13.33 -17.10
C ARG A 246 -12.12 -11.83 -17.00
N HIS A 247 -13.38 -11.46 -17.19
CA HIS A 247 -13.90 -10.09 -16.99
C HIS A 247 -13.05 -9.04 -17.76
N LEU A 248 -12.87 -9.24 -19.07
CA LEU A 248 -12.11 -8.30 -19.88
C LEU A 248 -12.89 -6.98 -20.11
N PRO A 249 -12.19 -5.83 -20.22
CA PRO A 249 -12.84 -4.52 -20.30
C PRO A 249 -13.64 -4.24 -21.57
N GLU A 250 -13.33 -4.91 -22.70
CA GLU A 250 -13.84 -4.46 -24.01
C GLU A 250 -14.72 -5.44 -24.80
N ASN A 251 -14.75 -6.75 -24.58
CA ASN A 251 -15.62 -7.65 -25.35
C ASN A 251 -15.81 -9.01 -24.66
N GLY A 252 -16.62 -9.07 -23.59
CA GLY A 252 -16.91 -10.34 -22.90
C GLY A 252 -15.66 -11.11 -22.44
N ASP A 253 -15.82 -12.39 -22.10
CA ASP A 253 -14.68 -13.29 -21.94
C ASP A 253 -14.18 -13.68 -23.36
N PRO A 254 -12.89 -13.45 -23.69
CA PRO A 254 -12.35 -13.77 -25.01
C PRO A 254 -12.30 -15.29 -25.21
N PRO A 255 -12.05 -15.77 -26.44
CA PRO A 255 -11.75 -17.18 -26.67
C PRO A 255 -10.60 -17.65 -25.75
N PRO A 256 -10.60 -18.91 -25.28
CA PRO A 256 -9.61 -19.44 -24.33
C PRO A 256 -8.14 -19.28 -24.76
N GLU A 257 -7.93 -19.07 -26.06
CA GLU A 257 -6.63 -19.00 -26.72
C GLU A 257 -6.00 -17.60 -26.65
N GLN A 258 -6.76 -16.56 -26.30
CA GLN A 258 -6.23 -15.20 -26.20
C GLN A 258 -5.55 -15.00 -24.85
N ARG A 259 -4.25 -14.69 -24.89
CA ARG A 259 -3.46 -14.39 -23.69
C ARG A 259 -3.95 -13.10 -23.04
N ASP A 260 -4.18 -13.14 -21.73
CA ASP A 260 -4.44 -11.94 -20.94
C ASP A 260 -3.11 -11.25 -20.59
N ASP A 261 -2.87 -10.12 -21.22
CA ASP A 261 -1.65 -9.33 -21.05
C ASP A 261 -1.71 -8.35 -19.87
N ARG A 262 -2.83 -8.32 -19.11
CA ARG A 262 -2.95 -7.46 -17.93
C ARG A 262 -2.02 -7.93 -16.81
N THR A 263 -1.25 -6.98 -16.30
CA THR A 263 -0.44 -7.16 -15.09
C THR A 263 -1.34 -7.49 -13.88
N PRO A 264 -0.78 -8.12 -12.82
CA PRO A 264 -1.52 -8.33 -11.57
C PRO A 264 -2.12 -7.05 -10.98
N ALA A 265 -1.42 -5.91 -11.10
CA ALA A 265 -1.89 -4.61 -10.63
C ALA A 265 -3.09 -4.09 -11.44
N GLN A 266 -3.07 -4.23 -12.77
CA GLN A 266 -4.22 -3.88 -13.63
C GLN A 266 -5.45 -4.74 -13.32
N ARG A 267 -5.26 -6.04 -13.09
CA ARG A 267 -6.36 -6.94 -12.72
C ARG A 267 -6.95 -6.60 -11.34
N CYS A 268 -6.11 -6.21 -10.37
CA CYS A 268 -6.57 -5.67 -9.09
C CYS A 268 -7.42 -4.41 -9.27
N HIS A 269 -6.95 -3.46 -10.08
CA HIS A 269 -7.69 -2.25 -10.43
C HIS A 269 -9.07 -2.59 -11.05
N ASP A 270 -9.09 -3.45 -12.06
CA ASP A 270 -10.30 -3.82 -12.78
C ASP A 270 -11.31 -4.52 -11.85
N GLY A 271 -10.82 -5.37 -10.96
CA GLY A 271 -11.64 -6.01 -9.93
C GLY A 271 -12.29 -4.98 -9.01
N LEU A 272 -11.51 -4.06 -8.45
CA LEU A 272 -12.02 -2.99 -7.60
C LEU A 272 -13.07 -2.14 -8.34
N LYS A 273 -12.80 -1.77 -9.59
CA LYS A 273 -13.74 -1.03 -10.45
C LYS A 273 -15.05 -1.80 -10.65
N LEU A 274 -14.97 -3.10 -10.89
CA LEU A 274 -16.14 -3.96 -11.07
C LEU A 274 -16.97 -4.09 -9.78
N ALA A 275 -16.31 -4.30 -8.64
CA ALA A 275 -16.98 -4.40 -7.35
C ALA A 275 -17.68 -3.08 -6.97
N LEU A 276 -17.02 -1.93 -7.17
CA LEU A 276 -17.62 -0.60 -6.96
C LEU A 276 -18.83 -0.38 -7.88
N ARG A 277 -18.72 -0.78 -9.16
CA ARG A 277 -19.85 -0.72 -10.09
C ARG A 277 -21.03 -1.55 -9.59
N TYR A 278 -20.82 -2.81 -9.18
CA TYR A 278 -21.89 -3.66 -8.65
C TYR A 278 -22.50 -3.10 -7.37
N GLY A 279 -21.68 -2.56 -6.46
CA GLY A 279 -22.16 -1.93 -5.24
C GLY A 279 -23.04 -0.70 -5.51
N ILE A 280 -22.66 0.15 -6.47
CA ILE A 280 -23.48 1.30 -6.87
C ILE A 280 -24.77 0.83 -7.57
N SER A 281 -24.67 -0.13 -8.50
CA SER A 281 -25.80 -0.63 -9.26
C SER A 281 -26.80 -1.47 -8.45
N SER A 282 -26.43 -1.96 -7.25
CA SER A 282 -27.35 -2.72 -6.41
C SER A 282 -28.43 -1.84 -5.75
N GLY A 283 -28.17 -0.53 -5.61
CA GLY A 283 -29.05 0.39 -4.86
C GLY A 283 -28.93 0.29 -3.34
N GLU A 284 -28.17 -0.67 -2.80
CA GLU A 284 -28.03 -0.94 -1.36
C GLU A 284 -27.12 0.06 -0.64
N LEU A 285 -26.40 0.91 -1.37
CA LEU A 285 -25.60 2.00 -0.78
C LEU A 285 -26.46 3.15 -0.22
N GLY A 286 -27.78 3.08 -0.39
CA GLY A 286 -28.73 4.03 0.19
C GLY A 286 -28.75 5.38 -0.54
N VAL A 287 -29.02 6.44 0.22
CA VAL A 287 -29.15 7.81 -0.30
C VAL A 287 -28.11 8.72 0.33
N HIS A 288 -27.49 9.56 -0.49
CA HIS A 288 -26.62 10.64 -0.07
C HIS A 288 -27.29 11.99 -0.38
N ARG A 289 -27.62 12.75 0.67
CA ARG A 289 -28.30 14.06 0.57
C ARG A 289 -29.58 14.02 -0.31
N GLY A 290 -30.39 12.96 -0.15
CA GLY A 290 -31.69 12.81 -0.83
C GLY A 290 -31.60 12.24 -2.26
N VAL A 291 -30.41 11.90 -2.74
CA VAL A 291 -30.19 11.24 -4.04
C VAL A 291 -29.65 9.84 -3.78
N PRO A 292 -30.13 8.78 -4.46
CA PRO A 292 -29.47 7.47 -4.44
C PRO A 292 -27.96 7.62 -4.70
N VAL A 293 -27.13 6.83 -4.03
CA VAL A 293 -25.68 6.84 -4.30
C VAL A 293 -25.46 6.41 -5.76
N THR A 294 -25.21 7.38 -6.62
CA THR A 294 -25.05 7.20 -8.06
C THR A 294 -23.98 8.16 -8.59
N VAL A 295 -23.36 7.82 -9.72
CA VAL A 295 -22.39 8.70 -10.38
C VAL A 295 -23.17 9.71 -11.23
N ILE A 296 -23.10 10.98 -10.82
CA ILE A 296 -23.68 12.09 -11.58
C ILE A 296 -22.60 12.63 -12.52
N VAL A 297 -22.93 12.77 -13.80
CA VAL A 297 -22.03 13.31 -14.83
C VAL A 297 -22.76 14.39 -15.62
N THR A 298 -22.09 15.52 -15.85
CA THR A 298 -22.58 16.66 -16.62
C THR A 298 -21.69 16.85 -17.86
N THR A 299 -22.32 17.05 -19.02
CA THR A 299 -21.70 17.36 -20.33
C THR A 299 -22.70 18.09 -21.23
N LYS A 300 -22.23 18.79 -22.28
CA LYS A 300 -23.13 19.38 -23.29
C LYS A 300 -23.62 18.30 -24.27
N LEU A 301 -24.83 18.45 -24.81
CA LEU A 301 -25.37 17.54 -25.83
C LEU A 301 -24.48 17.52 -27.08
N ALA A 302 -24.01 18.69 -27.53
CA ALA A 302 -23.10 18.83 -28.65
C ALA A 302 -21.78 18.05 -28.44
N ASP A 303 -21.21 18.07 -27.23
CA ASP A 303 -20.02 17.28 -26.89
C ASP A 303 -20.30 15.78 -26.94
N LEU A 304 -21.49 15.35 -26.47
CA LEU A 304 -21.88 13.94 -26.53
C LEU A 304 -22.06 13.46 -27.97
N GLU A 305 -22.71 14.27 -28.82
CA GLU A 305 -22.88 13.98 -30.24
C GLU A 305 -21.52 13.95 -30.98
N GLN A 306 -20.65 14.93 -30.73
CA GLN A 306 -19.31 14.96 -31.29
C GLN A 306 -18.50 13.74 -30.83
N ALA A 307 -18.56 13.37 -29.56
CA ALA A 307 -17.87 12.19 -29.04
C ALA A 307 -18.38 10.89 -29.69
N ALA A 308 -19.69 10.77 -29.91
CA ALA A 308 -20.28 9.62 -30.60
C ALA A 308 -19.77 9.52 -32.06
N ARG A 309 -19.65 10.66 -32.76
CA ARG A 309 -19.08 10.71 -34.12
C ARG A 309 -17.57 10.41 -34.11
N ALA A 310 -16.80 11.02 -33.21
CA ALA A 310 -15.37 10.78 -33.03
C ALA A 310 -15.01 9.35 -32.60
N ALA A 311 -15.97 8.62 -32.01
CA ALA A 311 -15.79 7.20 -31.70
C ALA A 311 -15.79 6.33 -32.97
N GLN A 312 -16.45 6.77 -34.05
CA GLN A 312 -16.58 6.06 -35.33
C GLN A 312 -15.62 6.62 -36.41
N ASP A 313 -15.31 7.91 -36.35
CA ASP A 313 -14.45 8.61 -37.30
C ASP A 313 -13.26 9.29 -36.59
N PRO A 314 -12.03 8.75 -36.73
CA PRO A 314 -10.83 9.30 -36.12
C PRO A 314 -10.44 10.72 -36.60
N SER A 315 -11.00 11.20 -37.71
CA SER A 315 -10.75 12.56 -38.20
C SER A 315 -11.47 13.63 -37.38
N ILE A 316 -12.51 13.25 -36.65
CA ILE A 316 -13.25 14.14 -35.75
C ILE A 316 -12.54 14.13 -34.39
N PRO A 317 -12.11 15.30 -33.87
CA PRO A 317 -11.44 15.35 -32.57
C PRO A 317 -12.43 14.98 -31.45
N MET A 318 -11.93 14.26 -30.44
CA MET A 318 -12.70 14.00 -29.22
C MET A 318 -12.91 15.33 -28.46
N PRO A 319 -14.13 15.64 -27.98
CA PRO A 319 -14.36 16.86 -27.22
C PRO A 319 -13.75 16.79 -25.82
N PRO A 320 -13.72 17.92 -25.07
CA PRO A 320 -13.25 17.94 -23.69
C PRO A 320 -13.93 16.88 -22.80
N PRO A 321 -13.26 16.42 -21.73
CA PRO A 321 -13.84 15.42 -20.83
C PRO A 321 -15.04 15.99 -20.08
N ALA A 322 -16.05 15.14 -19.84
CA ALA A 322 -17.17 15.44 -18.98
C ALA A 322 -16.74 15.67 -17.52
N ARG A 323 -17.63 16.22 -16.69
CA ARG A 323 -17.40 16.44 -15.26
C ARG A 323 -18.30 15.55 -14.42
N THR A 324 -17.74 14.89 -13.42
CA THR A 324 -18.54 14.19 -12.40
C THR A 324 -19.08 15.19 -11.37
N GLY A 325 -20.08 14.81 -10.56
CA GLY A 325 -20.56 15.62 -9.44
C GLY A 325 -19.50 15.90 -8.36
N GLY A 326 -18.34 15.24 -8.44
CA GLY A 326 -17.14 15.47 -7.63
C GLY A 326 -16.12 16.38 -8.31
N ASN A 327 -16.51 17.05 -9.40
CA ASN A 327 -15.66 17.86 -10.27
C ASN A 327 -14.44 17.12 -10.86
N SER A 328 -14.50 15.78 -10.97
CA SER A 328 -13.45 15.00 -11.62
C SER A 328 -13.66 14.96 -13.13
N ARG A 329 -12.59 14.88 -13.92
CA ARG A 329 -12.66 14.74 -15.37
C ARG A 329 -12.96 13.28 -15.73
N LEU A 330 -13.94 13.06 -16.59
CA LEU A 330 -14.29 11.75 -17.13
C LEU A 330 -14.16 11.79 -18.66
N PRO A 331 -13.22 11.05 -19.27
CA PRO A 331 -13.09 10.99 -20.71
C PRO A 331 -14.40 10.56 -21.39
N MET A 332 -14.74 11.18 -22.53
CA MET A 332 -16.02 10.94 -23.20
C MET A 332 -16.23 9.48 -23.64
N ARG A 333 -15.14 8.77 -24.01
CA ARG A 333 -15.20 7.33 -24.29
C ARG A 333 -15.63 6.51 -23.06
N ASP A 334 -15.14 6.88 -21.88
CA ASP A 334 -15.52 6.22 -20.63
C ASP A 334 -16.96 6.55 -20.24
N LEU A 335 -17.38 7.81 -20.41
CA LEU A 335 -18.78 8.22 -20.22
C LEU A 335 -19.72 7.43 -21.13
N ILE A 336 -19.45 7.33 -22.43
CA ILE A 336 -20.27 6.56 -23.38
C ILE A 336 -20.33 5.08 -22.97
N ARG A 337 -19.22 4.50 -22.53
CA ARG A 337 -19.19 3.12 -22.03
C ARG A 337 -20.04 2.94 -20.77
N MET A 338 -20.00 3.90 -19.85
CA MET A 338 -20.82 3.90 -18.62
C MET A 338 -22.30 4.12 -18.94
N ALA A 339 -22.60 5.00 -19.89
CA ALA A 339 -23.94 5.37 -20.33
C ALA A 339 -24.75 4.17 -20.82
N ALA A 340 -24.11 3.19 -21.48
CA ALA A 340 -24.77 1.98 -21.98
C ALA A 340 -25.56 1.18 -20.92
N ASN A 341 -25.29 1.37 -19.62
CA ASN A 341 -25.99 0.70 -18.52
C ASN A 341 -26.55 1.69 -17.49
N SER A 342 -26.80 2.94 -17.87
CA SER A 342 -27.19 4.02 -16.95
C SER A 342 -28.61 4.53 -17.24
N ILE A 343 -29.27 5.09 -16.22
CA ILE A 343 -30.52 5.84 -16.40
C ILE A 343 -30.14 7.28 -16.75
N HIS A 344 -30.59 7.75 -17.92
CA HIS A 344 -30.29 9.08 -18.40
C HIS A 344 -31.31 10.10 -17.89
N TYR A 345 -30.80 11.19 -17.34
CA TYR A 345 -31.57 12.41 -17.10
C TYR A 345 -31.04 13.47 -18.06
N LEU A 346 -31.93 13.98 -18.91
CA LEU A 346 -31.61 15.07 -19.83
C LEU A 346 -32.15 16.37 -19.24
N ALA A 347 -31.24 17.26 -18.83
CA ALA A 347 -31.58 18.65 -18.51
C ALA A 347 -31.33 19.49 -19.77
N VAL A 348 -32.41 19.96 -20.41
CA VAL A 348 -32.34 20.87 -21.56
C VAL A 348 -32.66 22.27 -21.07
N PHE A 349 -31.78 23.22 -21.36
CA PHE A 349 -31.97 24.64 -21.15
C PHE A 349 -32.13 25.30 -22.54
N GLU A 350 -33.19 26.08 -22.77
CA GLU A 350 -33.48 26.77 -24.04
C GLU A 350 -33.18 28.26 -23.86
N ASP A 351 -32.17 28.84 -24.52
CA ASP A 351 -31.84 30.29 -24.47
C ASP A 351 -32.14 30.95 -23.10
N HIS A 352 -31.59 30.36 -22.01
CA HIS A 352 -31.73 30.81 -20.61
C HIS A 352 -33.14 30.77 -20.01
N SER A 353 -34.12 30.15 -20.66
CA SER A 353 -35.41 29.83 -20.05
C SER A 353 -35.38 28.42 -19.42
N ASP A 354 -35.14 28.43 -18.11
CA ASP A 354 -35.32 27.31 -17.21
C ASP A 354 -36.77 26.83 -17.26
N ARG A 355 -37.02 25.58 -17.65
CA ARG A 355 -38.26 24.87 -17.29
C ARG A 355 -37.96 23.86 -16.18
N PRO A 356 -38.13 24.24 -14.90
CA PRO A 356 -37.90 23.35 -13.78
C PRO A 356 -39.17 22.69 -13.26
N LEU A 357 -38.96 21.62 -12.50
CA LEU A 357 -39.97 21.03 -11.63
C LEU A 357 -40.28 21.97 -10.46
N TYR A 358 -41.55 22.39 -10.36
CA TYR A 358 -42.04 23.29 -9.32
C TYR A 358 -42.63 22.52 -8.15
N LEU A 359 -42.08 22.72 -6.94
CA LEU A 359 -42.69 22.25 -5.69
C LEU A 359 -43.27 23.38 -4.85
N GLY A 360 -42.93 24.64 -5.19
CA GLY A 360 -43.39 25.82 -4.48
C GLY A 360 -43.07 25.72 -2.98
N ARG A 361 -44.10 25.80 -2.13
CA ARG A 361 -43.97 25.68 -0.68
C ARG A 361 -44.39 24.32 -0.10
N SER A 362 -44.72 23.34 -0.94
CA SER A 362 -45.23 22.03 -0.50
C SER A 362 -44.17 21.20 0.23
N LYS A 363 -42.88 21.39 -0.10
CA LYS A 363 -41.74 20.72 0.56
C LYS A 363 -40.57 21.68 0.68
N ARG A 364 -39.90 21.66 1.83
CA ARG A 364 -38.66 22.42 2.06
C ARG A 364 -37.45 21.78 1.38
N ILE A 365 -37.41 20.44 1.30
CA ILE A 365 -36.28 19.68 0.78
C ILE A 365 -36.43 19.51 -0.73
N ALA A 366 -35.40 19.87 -1.48
CA ALA A 366 -35.34 19.71 -2.93
C ALA A 366 -35.48 18.25 -3.36
N THR A 367 -36.18 17.99 -4.46
CA THR A 367 -36.24 16.65 -5.06
C THR A 367 -34.94 16.28 -5.77
N LEU A 368 -34.81 15.00 -6.15
CA LEU A 368 -33.72 14.49 -6.98
C LEU A 368 -33.51 15.38 -8.21
N ASP A 369 -34.57 15.63 -8.98
CA ASP A 369 -34.48 16.37 -10.23
C ASP A 369 -34.04 17.83 -10.03
N GLN A 370 -34.53 18.48 -8.97
CA GLN A 370 -34.10 19.84 -8.61
C GLN A 370 -32.62 19.88 -8.19
N ARG A 371 -32.13 18.82 -7.55
CA ARG A 371 -30.72 18.69 -7.21
C ARG A 371 -29.86 18.42 -8.45
N LEU A 372 -30.34 17.61 -9.41
CA LEU A 372 -29.67 17.39 -10.68
C LEU A 372 -29.51 18.70 -11.47
N ILE A 373 -30.49 19.60 -11.39
CA ILE A 373 -30.38 20.95 -11.97
C ILE A 373 -29.23 21.73 -11.30
N CYS A 374 -29.07 21.67 -9.98
CA CYS A 374 -27.95 22.30 -9.30
C CYS A 374 -26.59 21.70 -9.73
N TYR A 375 -26.49 20.38 -9.93
CA TYR A 375 -25.28 19.77 -10.51
C TYR A 375 -25.00 20.24 -11.94
N ALA A 376 -26.04 20.38 -12.75
CA ALA A 376 -25.92 20.80 -14.14
C ALA A 376 -25.57 22.28 -14.28
N ARG A 377 -26.12 23.16 -13.43
CA ARG A 377 -25.91 24.61 -13.46
C ARG A 377 -24.69 25.04 -12.64
N ASP A 378 -24.56 24.58 -11.40
CA ASP A 378 -23.58 25.14 -10.46
C ASP A 378 -22.25 24.39 -10.45
N GLY A 379 -22.25 23.08 -10.72
CA GLY A 379 -21.06 22.21 -10.71
C GLY A 379 -20.42 21.96 -9.33
N GLY A 380 -20.60 22.87 -8.38
CA GLY A 380 -20.06 22.85 -7.02
C GLY A 380 -20.60 24.02 -6.20
N CYS A 381 -19.89 24.41 -5.13
CA CYS A 381 -20.28 25.57 -4.33
C CYS A 381 -20.29 26.84 -5.20
N THR A 382 -21.34 27.66 -5.10
CA THR A 382 -21.47 28.89 -5.90
C THR A 382 -20.75 30.11 -5.29
N ARG A 383 -20.25 30.01 -4.05
CA ARG A 383 -19.44 31.07 -3.41
C ARG A 383 -18.18 31.33 -4.24
N PRO A 384 -17.85 32.59 -4.58
CA PRO A 384 -16.62 32.93 -5.30
C PRO A 384 -15.39 32.28 -4.68
N ASP A 385 -14.49 31.78 -5.52
CA ASP A 385 -13.20 31.19 -5.15
C ASP A 385 -13.27 29.88 -4.33
N CYS A 386 -14.49 29.35 -4.06
CA CYS A 386 -14.68 28.07 -3.37
C CYS A 386 -14.54 26.88 -4.33
N LEU A 387 -13.73 25.88 -3.96
CA LEU A 387 -13.43 24.69 -4.79
C LEU A 387 -14.28 23.47 -4.41
N GLU A 388 -15.21 23.61 -3.46
CA GLU A 388 -15.92 22.47 -2.89
C GLU A 388 -16.86 21.81 -3.92
N SER A 389 -16.87 20.48 -3.95
CA SER A 389 -17.60 19.71 -4.95
C SER A 389 -19.10 19.67 -4.68
N GLY A 390 -19.91 19.47 -5.74
CA GLY A 390 -21.37 19.34 -5.61
C GLY A 390 -21.81 18.21 -4.68
N TYR A 391 -21.04 17.11 -4.60
CA TYR A 391 -21.29 16.03 -3.64
C TYR A 391 -21.26 16.53 -2.19
N HIS A 392 -20.46 17.54 -1.88
CA HIS A 392 -20.30 18.09 -0.53
C HIS A 392 -21.20 19.32 -0.28
N CYS A 393 -21.97 19.75 -1.29
CA CYS A 393 -22.85 20.91 -1.23
C CYS A 393 -24.27 20.57 -0.75
N GLU A 394 -24.89 21.49 -0.04
CA GLU A 394 -26.30 21.56 0.31
C GLU A 394 -27.06 22.36 -0.75
N VAL A 395 -28.37 22.19 -0.80
CA VAL A 395 -29.23 23.00 -1.67
C VAL A 395 -29.75 24.19 -0.88
N HIS A 396 -29.33 25.38 -1.28
CA HIS A 396 -29.65 26.66 -0.68
C HIS A 396 -30.78 27.35 -1.45
N HIS A 397 -31.76 27.91 -0.73
CA HIS A 397 -32.78 28.77 -1.32
C HIS A 397 -32.27 30.20 -1.42
N ALA A 398 -32.23 30.77 -2.63
CA ALA A 398 -31.77 32.15 -2.87
C ALA A 398 -32.54 33.18 -2.01
N VAL A 399 -33.85 33.00 -1.87
CA VAL A 399 -34.60 33.60 -0.77
C VAL A 399 -34.70 32.56 0.32
N ASN A 400 -34.20 32.85 1.52
CA ASN A 400 -34.27 31.93 2.65
C ASN A 400 -35.69 31.33 2.82
N TRP A 401 -35.79 30.00 2.96
CA TRP A 401 -37.10 29.32 3.11
C TRP A 401 -37.92 29.88 4.27
N ALA A 402 -37.27 30.19 5.41
CA ALA A 402 -37.91 30.79 6.57
C ALA A 402 -38.50 32.19 6.27
N LYS A 403 -37.95 32.89 5.26
CA LYS A 403 -38.41 34.19 4.76
C LYS A 403 -39.36 34.05 3.55
N GLY A 404 -39.84 32.85 3.26
CA GLY A 404 -40.84 32.59 2.21
C GLY A 404 -40.28 32.14 0.87
N GLY A 405 -39.00 31.76 0.79
CA GLY A 405 -38.41 31.20 -0.43
C GLY A 405 -39.13 29.97 -0.97
N LEU A 406 -39.08 29.76 -2.28
CA LEU A 406 -39.73 28.66 -2.98
C LEU A 406 -38.73 27.56 -3.33
N THR A 407 -39.15 26.30 -3.21
CA THR A 407 -38.37 25.14 -3.66
C THR A 407 -38.62 24.90 -5.14
N ASN A 408 -38.10 25.80 -5.98
CA ASN A 408 -38.16 25.77 -7.44
C ASN A 408 -36.73 25.82 -7.99
N ALA A 409 -36.42 25.15 -9.10
CA ALA A 409 -35.01 24.99 -9.46
C ALA A 409 -34.28 26.29 -9.85
N ASP A 410 -35.01 27.32 -10.30
CA ASP A 410 -34.52 28.69 -10.53
C ASP A 410 -34.13 29.44 -9.23
N SER A 411 -34.58 28.93 -8.09
CA SER A 411 -34.44 29.53 -6.76
C SER A 411 -33.54 28.73 -5.82
N LEU A 412 -32.95 27.63 -6.31
CA LEU A 412 -32.17 26.68 -5.53
C LEU A 412 -30.74 26.59 -6.06
N TYR A 413 -29.71 26.64 -5.21
CA TYR A 413 -28.31 26.68 -5.61
C TYR A 413 -27.41 25.83 -4.70
N PHE A 414 -26.26 25.38 -5.18
CA PHE A 414 -25.30 24.64 -4.35
C PHE A 414 -24.42 25.53 -3.47
N LEU A 415 -24.32 25.14 -2.19
CA LEU A 415 -23.38 25.70 -1.22
C LEU A 415 -22.75 24.66 -0.31
N CYS A 416 -21.47 24.77 -0.01
CA CYS A 416 -20.85 23.95 1.03
C CYS A 416 -21.42 24.33 2.41
N ALA A 417 -21.32 23.43 3.40
CA ALA A 417 -21.92 23.68 4.71
C ALA A 417 -21.44 25.01 5.36
N PRO A 418 -20.13 25.34 5.38
CA PRO A 418 -19.66 26.66 5.84
C PRO A 418 -20.29 27.84 5.10
N ASP A 419 -20.24 27.85 3.76
CA ASP A 419 -20.74 28.97 2.95
C ASP A 419 -22.27 29.10 3.04
N HIS A 420 -22.97 27.97 3.24
CA HIS A 420 -24.41 27.96 3.45
C HIS A 420 -24.79 28.62 4.77
N SER A 421 -24.04 28.36 5.85
CA SER A 421 -24.21 29.02 7.13
C SER A 421 -24.00 30.54 7.00
N GLU A 422 -22.91 30.98 6.38
CA GLU A 422 -22.61 32.40 6.19
C GLU A 422 -23.74 33.16 5.46
N ALA A 423 -24.30 32.57 4.40
CA ALA A 423 -25.44 33.16 3.68
C ALA A 423 -26.75 33.11 4.48
N THR A 424 -26.97 32.04 5.25
CA THR A 424 -28.19 31.89 6.06
C THR A 424 -28.22 32.91 7.21
N ASP A 425 -27.07 33.08 7.86
CA ASP A 425 -26.89 33.99 9.00
C ASP A 425 -26.83 35.46 8.55
N GLY A 426 -26.66 35.70 7.25
CA GLY A 426 -26.69 37.03 6.64
C GLY A 426 -25.38 37.80 6.77
N HIS A 427 -24.26 37.12 7.04
CA HIS A 427 -22.94 37.72 7.00
C HIS A 427 -22.54 38.12 5.57
N VAL A 428 -23.09 37.41 4.59
CA VAL A 428 -22.95 37.69 3.16
C VAL A 428 -24.32 37.66 2.51
N THR A 429 -24.49 38.45 1.45
CA THR A 429 -25.74 38.53 0.68
C THR A 429 -25.58 37.82 -0.65
N THR A 430 -26.67 37.20 -1.10
CA THR A 430 -26.75 36.53 -2.39
C THR A 430 -27.84 37.14 -3.24
N THR A 431 -27.64 37.19 -4.55
CA THR A 431 -28.61 37.70 -5.51
C THR A 431 -28.53 36.87 -6.78
N VAL A 432 -29.67 36.52 -7.34
CA VAL A 432 -29.74 35.79 -8.61
C VAL A 432 -29.54 36.80 -9.74
N THR A 433 -28.59 36.52 -10.65
CA THR A 433 -28.32 37.34 -11.83
C THR A 433 -29.34 37.06 -12.94
N ASP A 434 -29.38 37.92 -13.96
CA ASP A 434 -30.23 37.72 -15.14
C ASP A 434 -29.87 36.44 -15.93
N GLU A 435 -28.63 35.97 -15.78
CA GLU A 435 -28.12 34.70 -16.32
C GLU A 435 -28.47 33.48 -15.45
N GLY A 436 -29.26 33.66 -14.38
CA GLY A 436 -29.66 32.59 -13.47
C GLY A 436 -28.52 32.08 -12.58
N ARG A 437 -27.48 32.89 -12.35
CA ARG A 437 -26.34 32.55 -11.46
C ARG A 437 -26.54 33.17 -10.08
N LEU A 438 -25.97 32.55 -9.05
CA LEU A 438 -25.95 33.14 -7.71
C LEU A 438 -24.72 34.02 -7.54
N ALA A 439 -24.92 35.34 -7.52
CA ALA A 439 -23.89 36.32 -7.20
C ALA A 439 -23.84 36.59 -5.70
N TRP A 440 -22.63 36.84 -5.19
CA TRP A 440 -22.32 36.99 -3.76
C TRP A 440 -21.71 38.36 -3.49
N SER A 441 -22.15 39.03 -2.43
CA SER A 441 -21.53 40.27 -1.94
C SER A 441 -21.32 40.22 -0.43
N ASP A 442 -20.21 40.79 0.01
CA ASP A 442 -19.92 41.09 1.42
C ASP A 442 -20.09 42.58 1.73
N GLY A 443 -20.64 43.35 0.78
CA GLY A 443 -20.83 44.80 0.89
C GLY A 443 -19.57 45.64 0.61
N THR A 444 -18.43 45.02 0.32
CA THR A 444 -17.17 45.74 0.07
C THR A 444 -16.86 45.98 -1.41
N GLY A 445 -17.62 45.35 -2.31
CA GLY A 445 -17.44 45.46 -3.75
C GLY A 445 -18.65 44.93 -4.55
N PRO A 446 -18.55 44.93 -5.89
CA PRO A 446 -19.61 44.41 -6.75
C PRO A 446 -19.84 42.92 -6.48
N PRO A 447 -21.09 42.43 -6.62
CA PRO A 447 -21.38 41.00 -6.47
C PRO A 447 -20.56 40.14 -7.44
N ARG A 448 -20.01 39.03 -6.95
CA ARG A 448 -19.17 38.10 -7.72
C ARG A 448 -19.84 36.73 -7.86
N VAL A 449 -19.63 36.07 -8.98
CA VAL A 449 -20.03 34.67 -9.22
C VAL A 449 -18.82 33.74 -9.20
N ASN A 450 -19.02 32.47 -8.85
CA ASN A 450 -17.97 31.46 -8.95
C ASN A 450 -17.88 30.88 -10.37
N ARG A 451 -16.74 31.09 -11.04
CA ARG A 451 -16.44 30.52 -12.37
C ARG A 451 -15.57 29.26 -12.33
N ILE A 452 -14.93 28.96 -11.20
CA ILE A 452 -14.01 27.81 -11.06
C ILE A 452 -14.70 26.47 -11.26
N ASN A 453 -15.94 26.34 -10.80
CA ASN A 453 -16.75 25.13 -10.99
C ASN A 453 -17.39 25.05 -12.39
N ARG A 454 -17.09 26.03 -13.25
CA ARG A 454 -17.57 26.21 -14.65
C ARG A 454 -16.40 26.55 -15.57
N PRO A 455 -15.50 25.59 -15.84
CA PRO A 455 -14.26 25.86 -16.57
C PRO A 455 -14.46 26.31 -18.01
N ASP A 456 -15.64 26.12 -18.61
CA ASP A 456 -15.99 26.70 -19.90
C ASP A 456 -16.11 28.24 -19.83
N GLU A 457 -16.69 28.77 -18.76
CA GLU A 457 -16.78 30.22 -18.54
C GLU A 457 -15.41 30.88 -18.31
N LEU A 458 -14.42 30.12 -17.80
CA LEU A 458 -13.04 30.61 -17.64
C LEU A 458 -12.30 30.76 -18.98
N LEU A 459 -12.81 30.15 -20.06
CA LEU A 459 -12.18 30.17 -21.38
C LEU A 459 -12.82 31.21 -22.32
N ASP A 460 -14.07 31.60 -22.05
CA ASP A 460 -14.85 32.53 -22.88
C ASP A 460 -14.72 34.01 -22.42
N ASP A 461 -13.90 34.30 -21.39
CA ASP A 461 -13.61 35.66 -20.91
C ASP A 461 -12.63 36.40 -21.85
N ASP A 462 -13.17 37.08 -22.86
CA ASP A 462 -12.45 38.09 -23.64
C ASP A 462 -12.52 39.51 -23.01
N GLU A 463 -13.17 39.69 -21.85
CA GLU A 463 -13.28 40.99 -21.17
C GLU A 463 -13.01 40.90 -19.66
N ASP A 464 -11.90 41.49 -19.21
CA ASP A 464 -11.72 41.91 -17.82
C ASP A 464 -12.82 42.93 -17.47
N PRO A 465 -13.56 42.78 -16.35
CA PRO A 465 -14.48 43.82 -15.92
C PRO A 465 -13.69 45.10 -15.60
N PRO A 466 -14.17 46.30 -16.00
CA PRO A 466 -13.48 47.54 -15.70
C PRO A 466 -13.39 47.72 -14.18
N PHE A 467 -12.16 47.94 -13.71
CA PHE A 467 -11.78 48.15 -12.31
C PHE A 467 -12.68 49.11 -11.53
#